data_AF-A0AAD2GQT1-F1
#
_entry.id   AF-A0AAD2GQT1-F1
#
_cell.length_a   1.000
_cell.length_b   1.000
_cell.length_c   1.000
_cell.angle_alpha   90.00
_cell.angle_beta   90.00
_cell.angle_gamma   90.00
#
_symmetry.space_group_name_H-M   'P 1'
#
loop_
_entity.id
_entity.type
_entity.pdbx_description
1 polymer ?
#
loop_
_entity_poly.entity_id
_entity_poly.type
_entity_poly.pdbx_seq_one_letter_code
_entity_poly.pdbx_strand_id
1 'polypeptide(L)'
;MLSQPTRPSGYFYDTHHKLAKRPGNPDGVYTAITLNSEESPLVTPEFIKMKLAEYGGRDNPMYMIKVRGLFPKSQDGFLLGRDEVERATRRKVKIAKGWGWLACVDVAGGTGRDKSVINIMMVSGQRNKRRVINYRMLEYTDVTETQLAAKIFAECNPERFPNITIAIDGDGLGKATADLMYEYYGITVQRIRWGKKMHSREDKSLYFDKRAYANVQAAEAVKSGRMRLDKGNETIEEASKIPVGINSAGQWKVMSKEDMKKKLNLHSPDHWDTYCFAMLADYVPQDEVLSVEDEAQVDEALAWLNE
;
A
#
# COMPACT_ATOMS: atom_id res chain seq x y z
N MET A 1 -15.95 30.62 -4.80
CA MET A 1 -15.08 29.63 -4.10
C MET A 1 -14.79 28.50 -5.08
N LEU A 2 -13.54 28.10 -5.24
CA LEU A 2 -13.14 26.99 -6.11
C LEU A 2 -12.37 25.97 -5.25
N SER A 3 -12.80 24.72 -5.24
CA SER A 3 -12.18 23.64 -4.46
C SER A 3 -12.57 22.27 -5.02
N GLN A 4 -11.89 21.21 -4.56
CA GLN A 4 -12.28 19.83 -4.83
C GLN A 4 -13.33 19.36 -3.82
N PRO A 5 -14.40 18.67 -4.25
CA PRO A 5 -15.50 18.22 -3.39
C PRO A 5 -15.14 16.97 -2.56
N THR A 6 -14.07 17.06 -1.77
CA THR A 6 -13.45 15.89 -1.08
C THR A 6 -14.26 15.34 0.08
N ARG A 7 -15.22 16.10 0.63
CA ARG A 7 -16.00 15.73 1.81
C ARG A 7 -17.50 15.94 1.59
N PRO A 8 -18.37 14.99 1.97
CA PRO A 8 -19.83 15.15 1.88
C PRO A 8 -20.42 16.06 2.97
N SER A 9 -19.61 16.93 3.58
CA SER A 9 -20.01 17.80 4.67
C SER A 9 -19.09 19.01 4.80
N GLY A 10 -19.53 19.99 5.58
CA GLY A 10 -18.81 21.24 5.83
C GLY A 10 -19.17 22.35 4.86
N TYR A 11 -18.54 23.51 5.05
CA TYR A 11 -18.97 24.75 4.40
C TYR A 11 -18.98 24.68 2.86
N PHE A 12 -17.95 24.10 2.24
CA PHE A 12 -17.89 23.95 0.77
C PHE A 12 -18.96 22.97 0.23
N TYR A 13 -19.31 21.93 0.99
CA TYR A 13 -20.43 21.07 0.66
C TYR A 13 -21.75 21.85 0.72
N ASP A 14 -21.92 22.66 1.78
CA ASP A 14 -23.13 23.46 1.96
C ASP A 14 -23.30 24.51 0.85
N THR A 15 -22.23 25.09 0.31
CA THR A 15 -22.32 26.01 -0.84
C THR A 15 -22.87 25.36 -2.12
N HIS A 16 -22.78 24.03 -2.24
CA HIS A 16 -23.33 23.26 -3.35
C HIS A 16 -24.67 22.59 -3.02
N HIS A 17 -25.10 22.63 -1.75
CA HIS A 17 -26.32 22.01 -1.27
C HIS A 17 -27.19 23.02 -0.52
N LYS A 18 -27.07 23.08 0.81
CA LYS A 18 -27.98 23.85 1.69
C LYS A 18 -28.03 25.34 1.34
N LEU A 19 -26.92 25.94 0.93
CA LEU A 19 -26.79 27.37 0.64
C LEU A 19 -26.88 27.68 -0.87
N ALA A 20 -27.03 26.65 -1.71
CA ALA A 20 -27.14 26.81 -3.15
C ALA A 20 -28.54 27.28 -3.56
N LYS A 21 -28.60 28.16 -4.56
CA LYS A 21 -29.82 28.54 -5.26
C LYS A 21 -30.35 27.35 -6.06
N ARG A 22 -31.59 26.94 -5.80
CA ARG A 22 -32.28 25.85 -6.51
C ARG A 22 -33.80 26.03 -6.41
N PRO A 23 -34.62 25.32 -7.20
CA PRO A 23 -36.08 25.48 -7.15
C PRO A 23 -36.67 25.32 -5.74
N GLY A 24 -36.12 24.41 -4.91
CA GLY A 24 -36.53 24.22 -3.52
C GLY A 24 -35.81 25.11 -2.49
N ASN A 25 -34.97 26.05 -2.91
CA ASN A 25 -34.28 27.03 -2.06
C ASN A 25 -33.96 28.30 -2.88
N PRO A 26 -34.97 29.15 -3.17
CA PRO A 26 -34.79 30.34 -3.99
C PRO A 26 -33.89 31.40 -3.30
N ASP A 27 -33.90 31.44 -1.96
CA ASP A 27 -33.11 32.37 -1.14
C ASP A 27 -31.66 31.91 -0.93
N GLY A 28 -31.21 30.88 -1.66
CA GLY A 28 -29.81 30.47 -1.66
C GLY A 28 -28.87 31.65 -2.00
N VAL A 29 -27.67 31.65 -1.43
CA VAL A 29 -26.68 32.73 -1.62
C VAL A 29 -25.57 32.34 -2.59
N TYR A 30 -25.47 31.06 -2.96
CA TYR A 30 -24.47 30.54 -3.89
C TYR A 30 -25.08 30.02 -5.20
N THR A 31 -24.40 30.29 -6.31
CA THR A 31 -24.60 29.57 -7.58
C THR A 31 -23.66 28.38 -7.61
N ALA A 32 -24.19 27.17 -7.46
CA ALA A 32 -23.40 25.95 -7.48
C ALA A 32 -23.05 25.56 -8.92
N ILE A 33 -21.75 25.46 -9.22
CA ILE A 33 -21.25 25.06 -10.53
C ILE A 33 -20.40 23.81 -10.35
N THR A 34 -20.77 22.73 -11.04
CA THR A 34 -19.99 21.49 -11.10
C THR A 34 -19.27 21.43 -12.43
N LEU A 35 -17.94 21.29 -12.40
CA LEU A 35 -17.12 21.13 -13.59
C LEU A 35 -16.82 19.64 -13.80
N ASN A 36 -17.56 19.01 -14.70
CA ASN A 36 -17.36 17.61 -15.06
C ASN A 36 -16.43 17.51 -16.28
N SER A 37 -15.27 16.85 -16.12
CA SER A 37 -14.34 16.60 -17.21
C SER A 37 -14.92 15.70 -18.31
N GLU A 38 -15.91 14.85 -18.01
CA GLU A 38 -16.59 14.01 -19.02
C GLU A 38 -17.41 14.85 -20.01
N GLU A 39 -17.81 16.06 -19.62
CA GLU A 39 -18.66 16.98 -20.40
C GLU A 39 -17.84 18.14 -21.02
N SER A 40 -16.54 18.21 -20.72
CA SER A 40 -15.68 19.29 -21.17
C SER A 40 -15.18 19.05 -22.61
N PRO A 41 -15.37 20.01 -23.53
CA PRO A 41 -14.83 19.89 -24.90
C PRO A 41 -13.29 19.96 -24.94
N LEU A 42 -12.64 20.32 -23.82
CA LEU A 42 -11.18 20.41 -23.69
C LEU A 42 -10.55 19.09 -23.22
N VAL A 43 -11.37 18.09 -22.85
CA VAL A 43 -10.90 16.82 -22.31
C VAL A 43 -11.09 15.72 -23.35
N THR A 44 -10.02 14.98 -23.64
CA THR A 44 -10.07 13.90 -24.62
C THR A 44 -10.72 12.64 -24.05
N PRO A 45 -11.40 11.83 -24.87
CA PRO A 45 -11.88 10.51 -24.46
C PRO A 45 -10.78 9.60 -23.92
N GLU A 46 -9.55 9.73 -24.44
CA GLU A 46 -8.37 8.98 -24.00
C GLU A 46 -8.03 9.31 -22.54
N PHE A 47 -8.09 10.59 -22.15
CA PHE A 47 -7.89 10.99 -20.76
C PHE A 47 -8.94 10.36 -19.84
N ILE A 48 -10.21 10.37 -20.25
CA ILE A 48 -11.30 9.75 -19.47
C ILE A 48 -11.09 8.24 -19.32
N LYS A 49 -10.77 7.53 -20.41
CA LYS A 49 -10.46 6.09 -20.38
C LYS A 49 -9.28 5.79 -19.46
N MET A 50 -8.22 6.59 -19.53
CA MET A 50 -7.06 6.46 -18.67
C MET A 50 -7.45 6.63 -17.19
N LYS A 51 -8.20 7.68 -16.85
CA LYS A 51 -8.64 7.92 -15.45
C LYS A 51 -9.65 6.89 -14.93
N LEU A 52 -10.53 6.36 -15.79
CA LEU A 52 -11.40 5.25 -15.43
C LEU A 52 -10.60 4.00 -15.06
N ALA A 53 -9.57 3.68 -15.84
CA ALA A 53 -8.68 2.56 -15.56
C ALA A 53 -7.81 2.81 -14.32
N GLU A 54 -7.28 4.02 -14.16
CA GLU A 54 -6.43 4.43 -13.03
C GLU A 54 -7.18 4.40 -11.70
N TYR A 55 -8.41 4.93 -11.64
CA TYR A 55 -9.17 4.99 -10.39
C TYR A 55 -10.07 3.77 -10.17
N GLY A 56 -10.15 2.82 -11.10
CA GLY A 56 -10.94 1.61 -10.94
C GLY A 56 -12.45 1.82 -11.02
N GLY A 57 -12.88 2.77 -11.87
CA GLY A 57 -14.29 2.95 -12.23
C GLY A 57 -14.91 4.31 -11.89
N ARG A 58 -16.11 4.53 -12.42
CA ARG A 58 -16.80 5.83 -12.41
C ARG A 58 -17.36 6.24 -11.04
N ASP A 59 -17.64 5.26 -10.18
CA ASP A 59 -18.14 5.45 -8.82
C ASP A 59 -17.02 5.44 -7.77
N ASN A 60 -15.75 5.31 -8.19
CA ASN A 60 -14.63 5.44 -7.29
C ASN A 60 -14.58 6.89 -6.75
N PRO A 61 -14.39 7.11 -5.43
CA PRO A 61 -14.31 8.44 -4.84
C PRO A 61 -13.34 9.39 -5.54
N MET A 62 -12.17 8.91 -5.98
CA MET A 62 -11.18 9.74 -6.69
C MET A 62 -11.66 10.15 -8.07
N TYR A 63 -12.33 9.25 -8.79
CA TYR A 63 -12.92 9.58 -10.09
C TYR A 63 -14.07 10.59 -9.92
N MET A 64 -14.93 10.38 -8.93
CA MET A 64 -16.01 11.31 -8.60
C MET A 64 -15.47 12.71 -8.29
N ILE A 65 -14.43 12.81 -7.46
CA ILE A 65 -13.86 14.10 -7.03
C ILE A 65 -13.06 14.76 -8.15
N LYS A 66 -12.12 14.05 -8.78
CA LYS A 66 -11.11 14.63 -9.67
C LYS A 66 -11.55 14.70 -11.13
N VAL A 67 -12.52 13.88 -11.56
CA VAL A 67 -13.01 13.86 -12.95
C VAL A 67 -14.41 14.45 -13.02
N ARG A 68 -15.34 14.01 -12.15
CA ARG A 68 -16.76 14.42 -12.24
C ARG A 68 -17.11 15.67 -11.43
N GLY A 69 -16.22 16.13 -10.55
CA GLY A 69 -16.50 17.25 -9.65
C GLY A 69 -17.66 16.97 -8.68
N LEU A 70 -17.86 15.71 -8.29
CA LEU A 70 -18.94 15.27 -7.39
C LEU A 70 -18.43 14.96 -5.99
N PHE A 71 -19.27 15.23 -5.00
CA PHE A 71 -19.02 14.82 -3.62
C PHE A 71 -19.18 13.30 -3.47
N PRO A 72 -18.23 12.60 -2.81
CA PRO A 72 -18.35 11.17 -2.55
C PRO A 72 -19.47 10.90 -1.53
N LYS A 73 -20.06 9.70 -1.54
CA LYS A 73 -21.14 9.35 -0.59
C LYS A 73 -20.65 9.23 0.86
N SER A 74 -19.42 8.76 1.06
CA SER A 74 -18.76 8.72 2.36
C SER A 74 -17.34 9.28 2.24
N GLN A 75 -16.86 9.90 3.32
CA GLN A 75 -15.49 10.40 3.40
C GLN A 75 -14.48 9.28 3.70
N ASP A 76 -14.95 8.30 4.49
CA ASP A 76 -14.17 7.18 5.00
C ASP A 76 -14.81 5.85 4.56
N GLY A 77 -13.99 4.82 4.45
CA GLY A 77 -14.41 3.47 4.12
C GLY A 77 -13.29 2.46 4.33
N PHE A 78 -13.54 1.23 3.88
CA PHE A 78 -12.54 0.17 3.87
C PHE A 78 -12.06 -0.08 2.44
N LEU A 79 -10.78 -0.41 2.27
CA LEU A 79 -10.20 -0.66 0.95
C LEU A 79 -10.76 -1.93 0.28
N LEU A 80 -11.04 -2.96 1.08
CA LEU A 80 -11.50 -4.28 0.63
C LEU A 80 -12.68 -4.75 1.46
N GLY A 81 -13.63 -5.40 0.81
CA GLY A 81 -14.67 -6.19 1.49
C GLY A 81 -14.19 -7.60 1.81
N ARG A 82 -14.74 -8.23 2.85
CA ARG A 82 -14.39 -9.61 3.25
C ARG A 82 -14.45 -10.60 2.07
N ASP A 83 -15.52 -10.55 1.28
CA ASP A 83 -15.68 -11.43 0.11
C ASP A 83 -14.58 -11.26 -0.94
N GLU A 84 -14.05 -10.04 -1.13
CA GLU A 84 -12.94 -9.78 -2.05
C GLU A 84 -11.66 -10.45 -1.56
N VAL A 85 -11.39 -10.33 -0.25
CA VAL A 85 -10.24 -10.93 0.41
C VAL A 85 -10.32 -12.46 0.38
N GLU A 86 -11.47 -13.03 0.74
CA GLU A 86 -11.68 -14.48 0.73
C GLU A 86 -11.56 -15.07 -0.67
N ARG A 87 -12.04 -14.37 -1.71
CA ARG A 87 -11.81 -14.80 -3.11
C ARG A 87 -10.34 -14.76 -3.48
N ALA A 88 -9.57 -13.80 -2.96
CA ALA A 88 -8.14 -13.68 -3.25
C ALA A 88 -7.32 -14.85 -2.70
N THR A 89 -7.72 -15.46 -1.58
CA THR A 89 -7.03 -16.64 -1.01
C THR A 89 -7.13 -17.90 -1.90
N ARG A 90 -8.18 -17.97 -2.72
CA ARG A 90 -8.49 -19.10 -3.62
C ARG A 90 -8.13 -18.84 -5.09
N ARG A 91 -7.78 -17.59 -5.42
CA ARG A 91 -7.59 -17.16 -6.81
C ARG A 91 -6.31 -17.75 -7.40
N LYS A 92 -6.40 -18.23 -8.65
CA LYS A 92 -5.22 -18.61 -9.44
C LYS A 92 -4.61 -17.34 -10.07
N VAL A 93 -3.54 -16.85 -9.48
CA VAL A 93 -2.74 -15.75 -10.03
C VAL A 93 -1.62 -16.34 -10.88
N LYS A 94 -1.50 -15.87 -12.13
CA LYS A 94 -0.36 -16.20 -12.99
C LYS A 94 0.78 -15.25 -12.68
N ILE A 95 1.93 -15.76 -12.24
CA ILE A 95 3.16 -14.99 -12.10
C ILE A 95 3.79 -14.76 -13.48
N ALA A 96 4.38 -13.59 -13.71
CA ALA A 96 5.03 -13.29 -15.00
C ALA A 96 6.46 -13.86 -15.06
N LYS A 97 7.07 -13.86 -16.25
CA LYS A 97 8.51 -14.12 -16.41
C LYS A 97 9.34 -13.04 -15.69
N GLY A 98 10.57 -13.37 -15.29
CA GLY A 98 11.42 -12.48 -14.50
C GLY A 98 10.82 -12.19 -13.13
N TRP A 99 10.27 -13.22 -12.48
CA TRP A 99 9.75 -13.14 -11.12
C TRP A 99 10.86 -13.48 -10.12
N GLY A 100 10.75 -12.98 -8.89
CA GLY A 100 11.72 -13.24 -7.83
C GLY A 100 11.07 -13.52 -6.48
N TRP A 101 11.91 -13.96 -5.54
CA TRP A 101 11.52 -14.19 -4.16
C TRP A 101 11.63 -12.90 -3.35
N LEU A 102 10.59 -12.61 -2.57
CA LEU A 102 10.57 -11.47 -1.66
C LEU A 102 10.06 -11.92 -0.30
N ALA A 103 10.84 -11.69 0.75
CA ALA A 103 10.40 -11.77 2.14
C ALA A 103 10.09 -10.37 2.66
N CYS A 104 8.85 -10.12 3.05
CA CYS A 104 8.46 -8.89 3.75
C CYS A 104 8.27 -9.18 5.24
N VAL A 105 8.87 -8.34 6.08
CA VAL A 105 8.86 -8.50 7.53
C VAL A 105 8.24 -7.28 8.20
N ASP A 106 7.13 -7.47 8.90
CA ASP A 106 6.61 -6.48 9.85
C ASP A 106 7.11 -6.83 11.25
N VAL A 107 7.82 -5.90 11.87
CA VAL A 107 8.49 -6.10 13.15
C VAL A 107 7.66 -5.44 14.23
N ALA A 108 7.10 -6.25 15.12
CA ALA A 108 6.34 -5.74 16.26
C ALA A 108 7.19 -5.68 17.54
N GLY A 109 6.73 -4.86 18.49
CA GLY A 109 7.43 -4.57 19.75
C GLY A 109 7.65 -5.81 20.63
N GLY A 110 8.90 -6.13 20.99
CA GLY A 110 9.23 -7.22 21.91
C GLY A 110 8.89 -6.92 23.38
N THR A 111 7.76 -7.46 23.83
CA THR A 111 7.32 -7.92 25.17
C THR A 111 5.79 -7.75 25.24
N GLY A 112 5.01 -8.83 25.08
CA GLY A 112 3.54 -8.78 25.12
C GLY A 112 2.85 -9.52 23.97
N ARG A 113 1.59 -9.16 23.66
CA ARG A 113 0.74 -9.83 22.65
C ARG A 113 1.06 -9.48 21.18
N ASP A 114 2.05 -8.62 20.94
CA ASP A 114 2.35 -8.13 19.61
C ASP A 114 3.23 -9.16 18.85
N LYS A 115 2.95 -9.37 17.56
CA LYS A 115 3.55 -10.44 16.75
C LYS A 115 4.37 -9.88 15.60
N SER A 116 5.57 -10.41 15.39
CA SER A 116 6.34 -10.16 14.17
C SER A 116 5.95 -11.15 13.08
N VAL A 117 5.80 -10.67 11.84
CA VAL A 117 5.32 -11.46 10.71
C VAL A 117 6.37 -11.50 9.62
N ILE A 118 6.66 -12.70 9.09
CA ILE A 118 7.46 -12.90 7.88
C ILE A 118 6.55 -13.47 6.79
N ASN A 119 6.46 -12.77 5.66
CA ASN A 119 5.70 -13.20 4.50
C ASN A 119 6.64 -13.41 3.32
N ILE A 120 6.83 -14.67 2.93
CA ILE A 120 7.63 -15.06 1.77
C ILE A 120 6.69 -15.19 0.57
N MET A 121 7.02 -14.48 -0.51
CA MET A 121 6.17 -14.30 -1.68
C MET A 121 6.96 -14.48 -2.97
N MET A 122 6.25 -14.92 -4.01
CA MET A 122 6.70 -14.75 -5.40
C MET A 122 6.17 -13.42 -5.92
N VAL A 123 7.04 -12.60 -6.49
CA VAL A 123 6.69 -11.26 -6.97
C VAL A 123 7.14 -11.07 -8.41
N SER A 124 6.31 -10.44 -9.23
CA SER A 124 6.69 -10.05 -10.60
C SER A 124 6.09 -8.72 -11.01
N GLY A 125 6.75 -8.02 -11.92
CA GLY A 125 6.27 -6.76 -12.47
C GLY A 125 6.37 -5.60 -11.49
N GLN A 126 6.09 -4.41 -12.01
CA GLN A 126 6.27 -3.15 -11.27
C GLN A 126 4.96 -2.37 -11.18
N ARG A 127 4.85 -1.55 -10.13
CA ARG A 127 3.73 -0.62 -9.87
C ARG A 127 2.36 -1.28 -10.08
N ASN A 128 1.51 -0.71 -10.92
CA ASN A 128 0.15 -1.19 -11.22
C ASN A 128 0.10 -2.53 -11.96
N LYS A 129 1.22 -3.04 -12.50
CA LYS A 129 1.32 -4.37 -13.11
C LYS A 129 1.85 -5.42 -12.14
N ARG A 130 2.26 -5.02 -10.93
CA ARG A 130 2.85 -5.94 -9.95
C ARG A 130 1.86 -7.05 -9.58
N ARG A 131 2.40 -8.27 -9.48
CA ARG A 131 1.69 -9.50 -9.10
C ARG A 131 2.40 -10.11 -7.91
N VAL A 132 1.62 -10.58 -6.96
CA VAL A 132 2.11 -11.09 -5.68
C VAL A 132 1.40 -12.40 -5.38
N ILE A 133 2.17 -13.42 -5.03
CA ILE A 133 1.64 -14.72 -4.65
C ILE A 133 2.27 -15.09 -3.32
N ASN A 134 1.46 -15.19 -2.26
CA ASN A 134 1.92 -15.76 -1.01
C ASN A 134 2.40 -17.20 -1.23
N TYR A 135 3.57 -17.48 -0.66
CA TYR A 135 4.15 -18.81 -0.56
C TYR A 135 4.12 -19.32 0.89
N ARG A 136 4.53 -18.48 1.85
CA ARG A 136 4.53 -18.85 3.27
C ARG A 136 4.36 -17.63 4.16
N MET A 137 3.56 -17.78 5.21
CA MET A 137 3.37 -16.79 6.27
C MET A 137 3.82 -17.40 7.59
N LEU A 138 4.62 -16.65 8.36
CA LEU A 138 5.20 -17.06 9.63
C LEU A 138 4.96 -15.96 10.66
N GLU A 139 4.62 -16.38 11.88
CA GLU A 139 4.37 -15.49 13.02
C GLU A 139 5.30 -15.85 14.17
N TYR A 140 5.89 -14.83 14.79
CA TYR A 140 6.71 -14.98 15.98
C TYR A 140 6.26 -13.99 17.05
N THR A 141 5.86 -14.53 18.20
CA THR A 141 5.54 -13.77 19.41
C THR A 141 6.70 -13.83 20.38
N ASP A 142 6.86 -12.80 21.22
CA ASP A 142 7.85 -12.76 22.31
C ASP A 142 9.30 -13.02 21.86
N VAL A 143 9.66 -12.57 20.66
CA VAL A 143 11.03 -12.63 20.15
C VAL A 143 11.73 -11.27 20.26
N THR A 144 13.00 -11.28 20.64
CA THR A 144 13.87 -10.10 20.54
C THR A 144 14.27 -9.85 19.08
N GLU A 145 14.80 -8.67 18.78
CA GLU A 145 15.29 -8.30 17.44
C GLU A 145 16.39 -9.24 16.97
N THR A 146 17.28 -9.67 17.87
CA THR A 146 18.34 -10.66 17.57
C THR A 146 17.75 -12.04 17.25
N GLN A 147 16.75 -12.48 18.02
CA GLN A 147 16.08 -13.75 17.75
C GLN A 147 15.32 -13.68 16.42
N LEU A 148 14.64 -12.57 16.14
CA LEU A 148 13.92 -12.36 14.90
C LEU A 148 14.88 -12.34 13.70
N ALA A 149 16.02 -11.66 13.78
CA ALA A 149 17.05 -11.69 12.75
C ALA A 149 17.52 -13.13 12.45
N ALA A 150 17.77 -13.93 13.50
CA ALA A 150 18.10 -15.35 13.33
C ALA A 150 16.97 -16.15 12.66
N LYS A 151 15.70 -15.86 12.97
CA LYS A 151 14.55 -16.49 12.30
C LYS A 151 14.46 -16.07 10.83
N ILE A 152 14.66 -14.80 10.51
CA ILE A 152 14.67 -14.30 9.13
C ILE A 152 15.75 -15.02 8.33
N PHE A 153 16.98 -15.08 8.85
CA PHE A 153 18.10 -15.78 8.22
C PHE A 153 17.78 -17.26 7.94
N ALA A 154 17.26 -17.97 8.95
CA ALA A 154 16.93 -19.39 8.81
C ALA A 154 15.80 -19.66 7.80
N GLU A 155 14.78 -18.79 7.76
CA GLU A 155 13.59 -18.96 6.92
C GLU A 155 13.79 -18.44 5.50
N CYS A 156 14.75 -17.54 5.26
CA CYS A 156 15.05 -16.94 3.96
C CYS A 156 16.33 -17.52 3.32
N ASN A 157 16.55 -18.85 3.43
CA ASN A 157 17.74 -19.50 2.89
C ASN A 157 17.80 -19.40 1.34
N PRO A 158 18.88 -18.83 0.75
CA PRO A 158 19.07 -18.71 -0.70
C PRO A 158 19.08 -20.03 -1.48
N GLU A 159 19.49 -21.15 -0.87
CA GLU A 159 19.43 -22.48 -1.51
C GLU A 159 17.99 -22.90 -1.81
N ARG A 160 17.06 -22.47 -0.95
CA ARG A 160 15.63 -22.72 -1.10
C ARG A 160 14.94 -21.62 -1.91
N PHE A 161 15.41 -20.38 -1.77
CA PHE A 161 14.85 -19.19 -2.39
C PHE A 161 15.95 -18.39 -3.11
N PRO A 162 16.33 -18.80 -4.33
CA PRO A 162 17.39 -18.12 -5.07
C PRO A 162 17.13 -16.62 -5.22
N ASN A 163 18.15 -15.80 -4.98
CA ASN A 163 18.10 -14.33 -5.05
C ASN A 163 17.01 -13.70 -4.18
N ILE A 164 16.63 -14.32 -3.05
CA ILE A 164 15.59 -13.76 -2.18
C ILE A 164 15.98 -12.38 -1.67
N THR A 165 15.11 -11.42 -1.96
CA THR A 165 15.19 -10.09 -1.39
C THR A 165 14.46 -10.06 -0.05
N ILE A 166 15.06 -9.43 0.95
CA ILE A 166 14.46 -9.27 2.28
C ILE A 166 14.14 -7.79 2.50
N ALA A 167 12.88 -7.49 2.81
CA ALA A 167 12.39 -6.15 3.10
C ALA A 167 11.79 -6.10 4.50
N ILE A 168 12.30 -5.23 5.36
CA ILE A 168 11.89 -5.10 6.77
C ILE A 168 11.26 -3.72 6.97
N ASP A 169 10.17 -3.60 7.75
CA ASP A 169 9.72 -2.29 8.25
C ASP A 169 10.91 -1.62 8.98
N GLY A 170 11.40 -0.52 8.41
CA GLY A 170 12.64 0.11 8.86
C GLY A 170 12.46 1.08 10.02
N ASP A 171 11.23 1.27 10.49
CA ASP A 171 10.91 2.16 11.60
C ASP A 171 10.88 1.36 12.93
N GLY A 172 11.14 2.03 14.06
CA GLY A 172 11.14 1.39 15.39
C GLY A 172 12.14 0.24 15.52
N LEU A 173 11.68 -0.91 16.06
CA LEU A 173 12.52 -2.09 16.31
C LEU A 173 13.02 -2.76 15.03
N GLY A 174 12.32 -2.56 13.91
CA GLY A 174 12.78 -3.12 12.64
C GLY A 174 14.05 -2.46 12.12
N LYS A 175 14.38 -1.25 12.59
CA LYS A 175 15.72 -0.66 12.37
C LYS A 175 16.81 -1.56 12.95
N ALA A 176 16.69 -1.93 14.23
CA ALA A 176 17.67 -2.76 14.92
C ALA A 176 17.73 -4.16 14.32
N THR A 177 16.58 -4.75 13.98
CA THR A 177 16.54 -6.05 13.28
C THR A 177 17.29 -6.00 11.95
N ALA A 178 17.12 -4.93 11.17
CA ALA A 178 17.84 -4.72 9.91
C ALA A 178 19.35 -4.49 10.11
N ASP A 179 19.76 -3.78 11.17
CA ASP A 179 21.18 -3.62 11.53
C ASP A 179 21.79 -5.00 11.85
N LEU A 180 21.12 -5.81 12.66
CA LEU A 180 21.55 -7.15 13.07
C LEU A 180 21.64 -8.16 11.91
N MET A 181 20.76 -8.05 10.91
CA MET A 181 20.85 -8.88 9.69
C MET A 181 22.18 -8.66 8.95
N TYR A 182 22.66 -7.41 8.90
CA TYR A 182 23.95 -7.09 8.31
C TYR A 182 25.10 -7.51 9.23
N GLU A 183 25.04 -7.13 10.52
CA GLU A 183 26.14 -7.37 11.47
C GLU A 183 26.45 -8.86 11.70
N TYR A 184 25.42 -9.73 11.79
CA TYR A 184 25.63 -11.15 12.08
C TYR A 184 25.64 -12.06 10.86
N TYR A 185 24.96 -11.67 9.78
CA TYR A 185 24.76 -12.55 8.62
C TYR A 185 25.30 -11.96 7.32
N GLY A 186 25.80 -10.72 7.31
CA GLY A 186 26.27 -10.05 6.10
C GLY A 186 25.17 -9.76 5.09
N ILE A 187 23.90 -9.77 5.50
CA ILE A 187 22.76 -9.61 4.60
C ILE A 187 22.24 -8.17 4.65
N THR A 188 22.39 -7.47 3.54
CA THR A 188 21.79 -6.15 3.34
C THR A 188 20.29 -6.28 3.03
N VAL A 189 19.46 -5.77 3.93
CA VAL A 189 17.99 -5.76 3.77
C VAL A 189 17.48 -4.43 3.21
N GLN A 190 16.36 -4.47 2.48
CA GLN A 190 15.63 -3.26 2.10
C GLN A 190 14.82 -2.74 3.30
N ARG A 191 15.05 -1.50 3.71
CA ARG A 191 14.29 -0.88 4.81
C ARG A 191 13.07 -0.12 4.28
N ILE A 192 11.89 -0.63 4.59
CA ILE A 192 10.62 0.00 4.23
C ILE A 192 10.33 1.12 5.21
N ARG A 193 10.40 2.38 4.75
CA ARG A 193 10.01 3.56 5.53
C ARG A 193 8.79 4.22 4.91
N TRP A 194 7.64 3.60 5.14
CA TRP A 194 6.41 3.90 4.44
C TRP A 194 5.57 5.03 5.05
N GLY A 195 5.93 5.55 6.23
CA GLY A 195 5.40 6.82 6.74
C GLY A 195 5.91 8.06 5.96
N LYS A 196 6.93 7.89 5.10
CA LYS A 196 7.50 8.98 4.30
C LYS A 196 6.61 9.33 3.10
N LYS A 197 6.76 10.57 2.62
CA LYS A 197 6.08 11.06 1.40
C LYS A 197 6.50 10.27 0.16
N MET A 198 5.61 10.25 -0.83
CA MET A 198 5.91 9.74 -2.17
C MET A 198 7.02 10.56 -2.84
N HIS A 199 7.76 9.97 -3.76
CA HIS A 199 8.86 10.67 -4.46
C HIS A 199 8.36 11.51 -5.63
N SER A 200 7.57 10.91 -6.54
CA SER A 200 7.08 11.56 -7.76
C SER A 200 6.03 12.63 -7.45
N ARG A 201 5.94 13.67 -8.30
CA ARG A 201 4.92 14.73 -8.16
C ARG A 201 3.50 14.16 -8.35
N GLU A 202 3.36 13.22 -9.28
CA GLU A 202 2.09 12.56 -9.55
C GLU A 202 1.59 11.78 -8.33
N ASP A 203 2.41 10.90 -7.76
CA ASP A 203 2.04 10.12 -6.58
C ASP A 203 1.79 11.01 -5.37
N LYS A 204 2.58 12.09 -5.20
CA LYS A 204 2.32 13.10 -4.16
C LYS A 204 0.96 13.76 -4.32
N SER A 205 0.40 13.85 -5.52
CA SER A 205 -0.94 14.43 -5.72
C SER A 205 -2.08 13.45 -5.40
N LEU A 206 -1.79 12.15 -5.34
CA LEU A 206 -2.76 11.07 -5.15
C LEU A 206 -2.70 10.45 -3.76
N TYR A 207 -1.52 10.37 -3.16
CA TYR A 207 -1.27 9.64 -1.91
C TYR A 207 -0.61 10.54 -0.88
N PHE A 208 -1.12 10.48 0.35
CA PHE A 208 -0.55 11.25 1.44
C PHE A 208 0.87 10.81 1.78
N ASP A 209 1.15 9.50 1.74
CA ASP A 209 2.45 8.88 2.03
C ASP A 209 2.57 7.53 1.30
N LYS A 210 3.73 6.87 1.46
CA LYS A 210 4.00 5.55 0.90
C LYS A 210 3.09 4.47 1.47
N ARG A 211 2.63 4.60 2.73
CA ARG A 211 1.67 3.69 3.37
C ARG A 211 0.31 3.73 2.68
N ALA A 212 -0.19 4.91 2.34
CA ALA A 212 -1.41 5.07 1.56
C ALA A 212 -1.27 4.48 0.16
N TYR A 213 -0.16 4.75 -0.54
CA TYR A 213 0.14 4.16 -1.85
C TYR A 213 0.14 2.62 -1.78
N ALA A 214 0.92 2.05 -0.86
CA ALA A 214 1.10 0.61 -0.74
C ALA A 214 -0.23 -0.12 -0.50
N ASN A 215 -1.04 0.38 0.43
CA ASN A 215 -2.35 -0.16 0.75
C ASN A 215 -3.32 -0.08 -0.43
N VAL A 216 -3.41 1.08 -1.10
CA VAL A 216 -4.28 1.24 -2.27
C VAL A 216 -3.84 0.31 -3.40
N GLN A 217 -2.54 0.24 -3.70
CA GLN A 217 -2.03 -0.64 -4.74
C GLN A 217 -2.22 -2.12 -4.42
N ALA A 218 -2.08 -2.54 -3.16
CA ALA A 218 -2.33 -3.91 -2.72
C ALA A 218 -3.82 -4.27 -2.88
N ALA A 219 -4.72 -3.38 -2.45
CA ALA A 219 -6.16 -3.56 -2.63
C ALA A 219 -6.56 -3.64 -4.10
N GLU A 220 -6.00 -2.79 -4.97
CA GLU A 220 -6.20 -2.90 -6.41
C GLU A 220 -5.68 -4.22 -6.98
N ALA A 221 -4.54 -4.71 -6.51
CA ALA A 221 -4.00 -6.00 -6.93
C ALA A 221 -4.91 -7.16 -6.53
N VAL A 222 -5.53 -7.10 -5.34
CA VAL A 222 -6.57 -8.05 -4.92
C VAL A 222 -7.78 -7.99 -5.87
N LYS A 223 -8.37 -6.80 -6.07
CA LYS A 223 -9.57 -6.60 -6.90
C LYS A 223 -9.35 -7.07 -8.33
N SER A 224 -8.24 -6.67 -8.94
CA SER A 224 -7.85 -7.03 -10.32
C SER A 224 -7.29 -8.45 -10.48
N GLY A 225 -7.16 -9.22 -9.41
CA GLY A 225 -6.70 -10.62 -9.47
C GLY A 225 -5.22 -10.80 -9.77
N ARG A 226 -4.40 -9.81 -9.39
CA ARG A 226 -2.94 -9.85 -9.43
C ARG A 226 -2.31 -10.32 -8.11
N MET A 227 -3.08 -10.38 -7.02
CA MET A 227 -2.60 -10.79 -5.70
C MET A 227 -3.33 -12.04 -5.21
N ARG A 228 -2.58 -13.06 -4.76
CA ARG A 228 -3.07 -14.23 -4.04
C ARG A 228 -2.58 -14.15 -2.60
N LEU A 229 -3.53 -14.09 -1.67
CA LEU A 229 -3.26 -14.05 -0.23
C LEU A 229 -3.15 -15.48 0.33
N ASP A 230 -2.60 -15.58 1.53
CA ASP A 230 -2.67 -16.79 2.35
C ASP A 230 -4.11 -17.05 2.83
N LYS A 231 -4.33 -18.20 3.46
CA LYS A 231 -5.66 -18.64 3.92
C LYS A 231 -5.93 -18.33 5.39
N GLY A 232 -5.02 -17.65 6.08
CA GLY A 232 -5.14 -17.30 7.51
C GLY A 232 -6.32 -16.38 7.76
N ASN A 233 -6.97 -16.56 8.91
CA ASN A 233 -8.12 -15.73 9.29
C ASN A 233 -7.68 -14.31 9.62
N GLU A 234 -6.48 -14.17 10.20
CA GLU A 234 -5.82 -12.93 10.55
C GLU A 234 -5.69 -12.03 9.32
N THR A 235 -5.12 -12.54 8.22
CA THR A 235 -5.03 -11.82 6.94
C THR A 235 -6.40 -11.39 6.42
N ILE A 236 -7.42 -12.26 6.52
CA ILE A 236 -8.77 -11.95 6.07
C ILE A 236 -9.38 -10.81 6.88
N GLU A 237 -9.24 -10.87 8.20
CA GLU A 237 -9.77 -9.86 9.11
C GLU A 237 -9.06 -8.53 8.98
N GLU A 238 -7.74 -8.53 8.90
CA GLU A 238 -6.92 -7.32 8.79
C GLU A 238 -7.17 -6.60 7.46
N ALA A 239 -7.05 -7.31 6.34
CA ALA A 239 -7.18 -6.72 5.00
C ALA A 239 -8.58 -6.15 4.73
N SER A 240 -9.63 -6.77 5.31
CA SER A 240 -11.02 -6.30 5.15
C SER A 240 -11.39 -5.12 6.05
N LYS A 241 -10.52 -4.72 6.98
CA LYS A 241 -10.77 -3.68 7.97
C LYS A 241 -9.77 -2.51 7.91
N ILE A 242 -9.06 -2.33 6.79
CA ILE A 242 -8.14 -1.21 6.60
C ILE A 242 -8.91 0.10 6.34
N PRO A 243 -8.95 1.05 7.30
CA PRO A 243 -9.70 2.28 7.14
C PRO A 243 -8.92 3.26 6.27
N VAL A 244 -9.58 3.80 5.26
CA VAL A 244 -9.03 4.76 4.32
C VAL A 244 -10.01 5.92 4.13
N GLY A 245 -9.47 7.10 3.89
CA GLY A 245 -10.25 8.26 3.50
C GLY A 245 -9.48 9.18 2.56
N ILE A 246 -10.14 10.24 2.13
CA ILE A 246 -9.54 11.30 1.31
C ILE A 246 -9.35 12.56 2.17
N ASN A 247 -8.12 13.07 2.21
CA ASN A 247 -7.82 14.26 2.99
C ASN A 247 -8.27 15.54 2.27
N SER A 248 -8.09 16.71 2.90
CA SER A 248 -8.48 18.01 2.33
C SER A 248 -7.73 18.36 1.03
N ALA A 249 -6.54 17.78 0.81
CA ALA A 249 -5.77 17.94 -0.41
C ALA A 249 -6.18 16.97 -1.54
N GLY A 250 -7.23 16.15 -1.33
CA GLY A 250 -7.68 15.19 -2.33
C GLY A 250 -6.72 14.01 -2.51
N GLN A 251 -5.97 13.66 -1.45
CA GLN A 251 -5.07 12.50 -1.42
C GLN A 251 -5.68 11.36 -0.60
N TRP A 252 -5.45 10.13 -1.02
CA TRP A 252 -5.67 8.95 -0.20
C TRP A 252 -4.83 9.01 1.08
N LYS A 253 -5.47 8.69 2.20
CA LYS A 253 -4.83 8.57 3.50
C LYS A 253 -5.39 7.36 4.24
N VAL A 254 -4.49 6.47 4.66
CA VAL A 254 -4.84 5.34 5.54
C VAL A 254 -4.75 5.80 6.98
N MET A 255 -5.69 5.36 7.83
CA MET A 255 -5.70 5.68 9.25
C MET A 255 -4.42 5.14 9.93
N SER A 256 -3.82 5.91 10.85
CA SER A 256 -2.61 5.46 11.57
C SER A 256 -2.91 4.25 12.45
N LYS A 257 -1.92 3.39 12.71
CA LYS A 257 -2.06 2.23 13.63
C LYS A 257 -2.62 2.67 14.99
N GLU A 258 -2.17 3.82 15.52
CA GLU A 258 -2.69 4.40 16.75
C GLU A 258 -4.17 4.78 16.68
N ASP A 259 -4.60 5.45 15.61
CA ASP A 259 -5.99 5.88 15.45
C ASP A 259 -6.91 4.68 15.23
N MET A 260 -6.45 3.64 14.54
CA MET A 260 -7.17 2.37 14.38
C MET A 260 -7.49 1.74 15.74
N LYS A 261 -6.49 1.68 16.63
CA LYS A 261 -6.64 1.18 18.00
C LYS A 261 -7.56 2.07 18.84
N LYS A 262 -7.32 3.38 18.84
CA LYS A 262 -8.05 4.35 19.68
C LYS A 262 -9.50 4.57 19.24
N LYS A 263 -9.78 4.62 17.94
CA LYS A 263 -11.09 5.04 17.39
C LYS A 263 -11.97 3.88 16.94
N LEU A 264 -11.38 2.78 16.49
CA LEU A 264 -12.11 1.65 15.90
C LEU A 264 -11.90 0.34 16.67
N ASN A 265 -11.10 0.35 17.75
CA ASN A 265 -10.71 -0.84 18.49
C ASN A 265 -10.14 -1.94 17.56
N LEU A 266 -9.40 -1.53 16.54
CA LEU A 266 -8.72 -2.43 15.60
C LEU A 266 -7.26 -2.59 16.00
N HIS A 267 -6.77 -3.83 15.94
CA HIS A 267 -5.36 -4.14 16.12
C HIS A 267 -4.53 -3.71 14.91
N SER A 268 -3.21 -3.74 15.07
CA SER A 268 -2.28 -3.51 13.97
C SER A 268 -2.46 -4.61 12.91
N PRO A 269 -2.54 -4.25 11.61
CA PRO A 269 -2.78 -5.21 10.55
C PRO A 269 -1.45 -5.81 10.03
N ASP A 270 -0.70 -6.48 10.91
CA ASP A 270 0.69 -6.86 10.67
C ASP A 270 0.84 -7.87 9.51
N HIS A 271 -0.14 -8.76 9.29
CA HIS A 271 -0.13 -9.66 8.12
C HIS A 271 -0.36 -8.88 6.84
N TRP A 272 -1.38 -8.02 6.83
CA TRP A 272 -1.70 -7.22 5.66
C TRP A 272 -0.60 -6.23 5.30
N ASP A 273 0.09 -5.67 6.29
CA ASP A 273 1.20 -4.74 6.11
C ASP A 273 2.33 -5.40 5.31
N THR A 274 2.63 -6.69 5.52
CA THR A 274 3.63 -7.40 4.71
C THR A 274 3.25 -7.51 3.22
N TYR A 275 1.96 -7.66 2.87
CA TYR A 275 1.52 -7.59 1.47
C TYR A 275 1.63 -6.18 0.90
N CYS A 276 1.45 -5.15 1.73
CA CYS A 276 1.65 -3.77 1.34
C CYS A 276 3.13 -3.46 1.07
N PHE A 277 4.05 -3.99 1.89
CA PHE A 277 5.49 -3.86 1.67
C PHE A 277 5.91 -4.43 0.33
N ALA A 278 5.28 -5.51 -0.12
CA ALA A 278 5.50 -6.07 -1.45
C ALA A 278 5.14 -5.11 -2.59
N MET A 279 4.37 -4.04 -2.35
CA MET A 279 4.08 -3.02 -3.35
C MET A 279 5.12 -1.89 -3.39
N LEU A 280 6.04 -1.85 -2.42
CA LEU A 280 7.10 -0.86 -2.27
C LEU A 280 8.49 -1.44 -2.53
N ALA A 281 8.74 -2.68 -2.09
CA ALA A 281 10.05 -3.31 -2.18
C ALA A 281 10.42 -3.66 -3.63
N ASP A 282 11.70 -3.57 -3.95
CA ASP A 282 12.23 -4.16 -5.18
C ASP A 282 12.44 -5.66 -5.01
N TYR A 283 12.65 -6.37 -6.11
CA TYR A 283 12.98 -7.80 -6.08
C TYR A 283 13.98 -8.11 -7.18
N VAL A 284 14.81 -9.13 -6.96
CA VAL A 284 15.72 -9.68 -7.97
C VAL A 284 15.08 -10.95 -8.56
N PRO A 285 14.93 -11.06 -9.89
CA PRO A 285 14.53 -12.30 -10.55
C PRO A 285 15.33 -13.52 -10.06
N GLN A 286 14.62 -14.63 -9.79
CA GLN A 286 15.24 -15.86 -9.26
C GLN A 286 16.20 -16.55 -10.24
N ASP A 287 16.13 -16.20 -11.53
CA ASP A 287 16.96 -16.72 -12.62
C ASP A 287 18.03 -15.73 -13.08
N GLU A 288 18.15 -14.58 -12.41
CA GLU A 288 19.21 -13.61 -12.67
C GLU A 288 20.56 -14.16 -12.21
N VAL A 289 21.53 -14.16 -13.13
CA VAL A 289 22.91 -14.52 -12.82
C VAL A 289 23.56 -13.26 -12.25
N LEU A 290 23.70 -13.22 -10.93
CA LEU A 290 24.50 -12.21 -10.25
C LEU A 290 25.97 -12.53 -10.55
N SER A 291 26.65 -11.69 -11.34
CA SER A 291 28.08 -11.87 -11.59
C SER A 291 28.89 -11.34 -10.42
N VAL A 292 30.10 -11.86 -10.20
CA VAL A 292 31.03 -11.39 -9.15
C VAL A 292 31.38 -9.89 -9.32
N GLU A 293 31.22 -9.35 -10.54
CA GLU A 293 31.41 -7.92 -10.82
C GLU A 293 30.25 -7.05 -10.28
N ASP A 294 29.04 -7.60 -10.17
CA ASP A 294 27.87 -6.88 -9.65
C ASP A 294 27.95 -6.71 -8.12
N GLU A 295 28.49 -7.71 -7.41
CA GLU A 295 28.75 -7.62 -5.95
C GLU A 295 29.83 -6.58 -5.64
N ALA A 296 30.91 -6.54 -6.43
CA ALA A 296 31.98 -5.57 -6.28
C ALA A 296 31.52 -4.12 -6.51
N GLN A 297 30.59 -3.89 -7.44
CA GLN A 297 30.03 -2.55 -7.70
C GLN A 297 29.09 -2.07 -6.57
N VAL A 298 28.37 -2.99 -5.90
CA VAL A 298 27.54 -2.65 -4.74
C VAL A 298 28.41 -2.28 -3.54
N ASP A 299 29.49 -3.02 -3.30
CA ASP A 299 30.44 -2.73 -2.23
C ASP A 299 31.20 -1.41 -2.49
N GLU A 300 31.60 -1.15 -3.75
CA GLU A 300 32.24 0.11 -4.14
C GLU A 300 31.28 1.31 -3.99
N ALA A 301 30.00 1.16 -4.36
CA ALA A 301 28.99 2.18 -4.19
C ALA A 301 28.66 2.45 -2.70
N LEU A 302 28.68 1.43 -1.84
CA LEU A 302 28.49 1.57 -0.40
C LEU A 302 29.72 2.19 0.29
N ALA A 303 30.93 1.92 -0.19
CA ALA A 303 32.15 2.58 0.29
C ALA A 303 32.13 4.08 0.01
N TRP A 304 31.71 4.49 -1.19
CA TRP A 304 31.58 5.91 -1.58
C TRP A 304 30.49 6.68 -0.82
N LEU A 305 29.49 6.00 -0.28
CA LEU A 305 28.41 6.62 0.50
C LEU A 305 28.77 6.81 1.99
N ASN A 306 29.84 6.18 2.44
CA ASN A 306 30.33 6.23 3.83
C ASN A 306 31.58 7.12 3.99
N GLU A 307 32.04 7.77 2.93
CA GLU A 307 32.94 8.94 2.94
C GLU A 307 32.16 10.26 2.96
#